data_AF-A0A419JPJ4-F1
#
_entry.id   AF-A0A419JPJ4-F1
#
_cell.length_a   1.000
_cell.length_b   1.000
_cell.length_c   1.000
_cell.angle_alpha   90.00
_cell.angle_beta   90.00
_cell.angle_gamma   90.00
#
_symmetry.space_group_name_H-M   'P 1'
#
loop_
_entity.id
_entity.type
_entity.pdbx_description
1 polymer ?
#
loop_
_entity_poly.entity_id
_entity_poly.type
_entity_poly.pdbx_seq_one_letter_code
_entity_poly.pdbx_strand_id
1 'polypeptide(L)'
;MKHIYRFKLKVLFGGGFTPIEKVELRTGVIPAALYANKLRKVALAVFRDKVPRDIVLRDVAKLNQMLYRRLVEELKLSKGDFIRITVKAAYDEGKGEIVFDEPNIERLVFESDVKRVYESKIKELEEKLRKLEEERDSYRRKLEALRERVKEARRKIEEILSF
;
A
#
# COMPACT_ATOMS: atom_id res chain seq x y z
N MET A 1 11.64 -2.69 29.42
CA MET A 1 10.18 -2.72 29.20
C MET A 1 9.85 -3.73 28.11
N LYS A 2 9.30 -4.91 28.48
CA LYS A 2 8.84 -5.94 27.54
C LYS A 2 7.31 -5.92 27.54
N HIS A 3 6.69 -5.39 26.48
CA HIS A 3 5.27 -5.59 26.23
C HIS A 3 5.12 -6.53 25.03
N ILE A 4 5.07 -7.83 25.32
CA ILE A 4 4.64 -8.86 24.35
C ILE A 4 3.13 -9.00 24.57
N TYR A 5 2.37 -8.55 23.58
CA TYR A 5 0.91 -8.54 23.61
C TYR A 5 0.37 -9.97 23.70
N ARG A 6 -0.14 -10.33 24.88
CA ARG A 6 -0.87 -11.55 25.18
C ARG A 6 -2.29 -11.40 24.61
N PHE A 7 -2.49 -11.79 23.36
CA PHE A 7 -3.81 -11.74 22.74
C PHE A 7 -4.72 -12.80 23.39
N LYS A 8 -5.73 -12.34 24.13
CA LYS A 8 -6.85 -13.13 24.61
C LYS A 8 -7.74 -13.47 23.41
N LEU A 9 -7.87 -14.74 23.05
CA LEU A 9 -9.14 -15.26 22.55
C LEU A 9 -9.30 -16.70 23.03
N LYS A 10 -10.11 -16.83 24.08
CA LYS A 10 -10.55 -18.07 24.72
C LYS A 10 -11.93 -18.35 24.12
N VAL A 11 -12.02 -19.24 23.13
CA VAL A 11 -13.30 -19.84 22.72
C VAL A 11 -13.09 -21.32 22.38
N LEU A 12 -13.53 -22.15 23.34
CA LEU A 12 -14.06 -23.51 23.26
C LEU A 12 -13.53 -24.47 22.16
N PHE A 13 -12.74 -25.47 22.55
CA PHE A 13 -13.05 -26.92 22.54
C PHE A 13 -11.77 -27.71 22.84
N GLY A 14 -11.88 -28.83 23.55
CA GLY A 14 -10.78 -29.58 24.15
C GLY A 14 -9.67 -29.98 23.17
N GLY A 15 -8.46 -29.55 23.49
CA GLY A 15 -7.23 -29.91 22.80
C GLY A 15 -6.14 -28.96 23.28
N GLY A 16 -5.10 -29.48 23.93
CA GLY A 16 -4.01 -28.66 24.46
C GLY A 16 -3.23 -28.01 23.32
N PHE A 17 -3.62 -26.81 22.91
CA PHE A 17 -2.84 -25.98 22.00
C PHE A 17 -1.91 -25.11 22.85
N THR A 18 -0.67 -25.55 23.01
CA THR A 18 0.40 -24.66 23.47
C THR A 18 0.55 -23.55 22.42
N PRO A 19 0.45 -22.26 22.78
CA PRO A 19 0.64 -21.20 21.80
C PRO A 19 2.08 -21.29 21.29
N ILE A 20 2.23 -21.63 20.00
CA ILE A 20 3.54 -21.69 19.36
C ILE A 20 4.15 -20.29 19.44
N GLU A 21 5.29 -20.17 20.11
CA GLU A 21 5.97 -18.90 20.31
C GLU A 21 6.41 -18.34 18.94
N LYS A 22 5.70 -17.32 18.45
CA LYS A 22 6.05 -16.65 17.20
C LYS A 22 7.16 -15.64 17.43
N VAL A 23 8.18 -15.71 16.59
CA VAL A 23 9.27 -14.75 16.49
C VAL A 23 9.09 -13.89 15.24
N GLU A 24 9.61 -12.68 15.25
CA GLU A 24 9.46 -11.77 14.11
C GLU A 24 10.79 -11.60 13.37
N LEU A 25 10.76 -11.90 12.06
CA LEU A 25 11.88 -11.69 11.16
C LEU A 25 11.74 -10.32 10.51
N ARG A 26 12.71 -9.44 10.75
CA ARG A 26 12.75 -8.07 10.21
C ARG A 26 13.97 -7.90 9.31
N THR A 27 13.78 -7.42 8.09
CA THR A 27 14.90 -7.11 7.19
C THR A 27 15.54 -5.76 7.49
N GLY A 28 14.81 -4.84 8.14
CA GLY A 28 15.13 -3.41 8.08
C GLY A 28 14.93 -2.86 6.67
N VAL A 29 15.38 -1.62 6.44
CA VAL A 29 15.34 -0.98 5.13
C VAL A 29 16.53 -1.49 4.29
N ILE A 30 16.23 -2.12 3.17
CA ILE A 30 17.23 -2.71 2.27
C ILE A 30 16.84 -2.50 0.80
N PRO A 31 17.79 -2.49 -0.13
CA PRO A 31 17.49 -2.63 -1.56
C PRO A 31 16.73 -3.92 -1.82
N ALA A 32 15.73 -3.87 -2.70
CA ALA A 32 14.90 -5.01 -3.06
C ALA A 32 15.75 -6.18 -3.53
N ALA A 33 16.82 -5.95 -4.30
CA ALA A 33 17.72 -7.02 -4.75
C ALA A 33 18.35 -7.89 -3.62
N LEU A 34 18.40 -7.38 -2.39
CA LEU A 34 19.04 -8.06 -1.26
C LEU A 34 18.06 -8.82 -0.35
N TYR A 35 16.76 -8.77 -0.63
CA TYR A 35 15.71 -9.30 0.25
C TYR A 35 15.96 -10.76 0.65
N ALA A 36 16.26 -11.62 -0.34
CA ALA A 36 16.41 -13.05 -0.13
C ALA A 36 17.61 -13.38 0.76
N ASN A 37 18.74 -12.72 0.53
CA ASN A 37 19.96 -12.91 1.32
C ASN A 37 19.78 -12.38 2.75
N LYS A 38 19.07 -11.25 2.92
CA LYS A 38 18.82 -10.68 4.24
C LYS A 38 17.89 -11.59 5.05
N LEU A 39 16.79 -12.05 4.47
CA LEU A 39 15.86 -12.97 5.15
C LEU A 39 16.54 -14.27 5.57
N ARG A 40 17.38 -14.86 4.70
CA ARG A 40 18.16 -16.05 5.05
C ARG A 40 19.07 -15.82 6.26
N LYS A 41 19.82 -14.71 6.28
CA LYS A 41 20.70 -14.37 7.41
C LYS A 41 19.93 -14.15 8.70
N VAL A 42 18.80 -13.45 8.64
CA VAL A 42 17.96 -13.15 9.81
C VAL A 42 17.34 -14.44 10.34
N ALA A 43 16.76 -15.28 9.48
CA ALA A 43 16.16 -16.55 9.89
C ALA A 43 17.20 -17.49 10.53
N LEU A 44 18.39 -17.64 9.93
CA LEU A 44 19.47 -18.44 10.50
C LEU A 44 19.94 -17.94 11.88
N ALA A 45 19.92 -16.62 12.09
CA ALA A 45 20.27 -16.04 13.39
C ALA A 45 19.17 -16.27 14.43
N VAL A 46 17.91 -16.09 14.05
CA VAL A 46 16.75 -16.21 14.95
C VAL A 46 16.48 -17.66 15.35
N PHE A 47 16.69 -18.61 14.43
CA PHE A 47 16.40 -20.03 14.65
C PHE A 47 17.64 -20.88 15.00
N ARG A 48 18.82 -20.27 15.15
CA ARG A 48 20.13 -20.94 15.30
C ARG A 48 20.11 -22.14 16.25
N ASP A 49 19.51 -21.96 17.43
CA ASP A 49 19.54 -22.94 18.51
C ASP A 49 18.23 -23.75 18.62
N LYS A 50 17.24 -23.44 17.79
CA LYS A 50 15.88 -24.02 17.87
C LYS A 50 15.56 -24.94 16.69
N VAL A 51 16.17 -24.73 15.52
CA VAL A 51 15.80 -25.43 14.28
C VAL A 51 17.07 -25.82 13.51
N PRO A 52 17.16 -27.08 13.01
CA PRO A 52 18.22 -27.51 12.12
C PRO A 52 18.41 -26.57 10.92
N ARG A 53 19.67 -26.31 10.58
CA ARG A 53 20.07 -25.32 9.56
C ARG A 53 19.45 -25.62 8.19
N ASP A 54 19.40 -26.89 7.81
CA ASP A 54 18.82 -27.36 6.55
C ASP A 54 17.32 -27.05 6.44
N ILE A 55 16.56 -27.24 7.53
CA ILE A 55 15.14 -26.90 7.61
C ILE A 55 14.95 -25.39 7.45
N VAL A 56 15.73 -24.57 8.18
CA VAL A 56 15.67 -23.10 8.06
C VAL A 56 15.92 -22.67 6.62
N LEU A 57 16.94 -23.22 5.96
CA LEU A 57 17.28 -22.86 4.57
C LEU A 57 16.19 -23.27 3.59
N ARG A 58 15.63 -24.47 3.75
CA ARG A 58 14.53 -25.00 2.91
C ARG A 58 13.30 -24.11 3.01
N ASP A 59 12.85 -23.81 4.22
CA ASP A 59 11.57 -23.11 4.41
C ASP A 59 11.68 -21.61 4.09
N VAL A 60 12.84 -21.00 4.35
CA VAL A 60 13.12 -19.62 3.87
C VAL A 60 13.23 -19.56 2.35
N ALA A 61 13.69 -20.62 1.67
CA ALA A 61 13.69 -20.65 0.21
C ALA A 61 12.26 -20.61 -0.36
N LYS A 62 11.32 -21.35 0.25
CA LYS A 62 9.89 -21.30 -0.11
C LYS A 62 9.33 -19.88 0.10
N LEU A 63 9.60 -19.27 1.26
CA LEU A 63 9.20 -17.89 1.54
C LEU A 63 9.76 -16.91 0.49
N ASN A 64 11.04 -17.06 0.13
CA ASN A 64 11.68 -16.19 -0.86
C ASN A 64 11.08 -16.35 -2.26
N GLN A 65 10.61 -17.55 -2.63
CA GLN A 65 9.94 -17.79 -3.90
C GLN A 65 8.56 -17.12 -3.94
N MET A 66 7.79 -17.21 -2.86
CA MET A 66 6.52 -16.50 -2.72
C MET A 66 6.74 -14.98 -2.77
N LEU A 67 7.73 -14.47 -2.03
CA LEU A 67 8.10 -13.06 -2.03
C LEU A 67 8.58 -12.59 -3.40
N TYR A 68 9.25 -13.44 -4.19
CA TYR A 68 9.65 -13.08 -5.55
C TYR A 68 8.44 -12.71 -6.41
N ARG A 69 7.41 -13.57 -6.41
CA ARG A 69 6.17 -13.33 -7.15
C ARG A 69 5.53 -12.01 -6.72
N ARG A 70 5.40 -11.81 -5.41
CA ARG A 70 4.77 -10.59 -4.89
C ARG A 70 5.58 -9.32 -5.16
N LEU A 71 6.90 -9.34 -4.96
CA LEU A 71 7.76 -8.17 -5.12
C LEU A 71 7.96 -7.81 -6.60
N VAL A 72 8.17 -8.80 -7.46
CA VAL A 72 8.59 -8.61 -8.85
C VAL A 72 7.42 -8.69 -9.83
N GLU A 73 6.51 -9.65 -9.68
CA GLU A 73 5.42 -9.87 -10.63
C GLU A 73 4.22 -8.97 -10.31
N GLU A 74 3.82 -8.90 -9.04
CA GLU A 74 2.66 -8.11 -8.60
C GLU A 74 3.01 -6.63 -8.38
N LEU A 75 3.97 -6.35 -7.49
CA LEU A 75 4.37 -4.99 -7.11
C LEU A 75 5.33 -4.32 -8.10
N LYS A 76 5.89 -5.09 -9.06
CA LYS A 76 6.81 -4.62 -10.11
C LYS A 76 7.96 -3.76 -9.58
N LEU A 77 8.53 -4.18 -8.45
CA LEU A 77 9.66 -3.48 -7.84
C LEU A 77 10.94 -3.67 -8.64
N SER A 78 11.69 -2.59 -8.78
CA SER A 78 13.02 -2.57 -9.36
C SER A 78 14.07 -2.98 -8.33
N LYS A 79 15.22 -3.47 -8.79
CA LYS A 79 16.33 -3.92 -7.93
C LYS A 79 16.81 -2.86 -6.92
N GLY A 80 16.75 -1.58 -7.30
CA GLY A 80 17.16 -0.44 -6.49
C GLY A 80 16.08 0.15 -5.59
N ASP A 81 14.82 -0.32 -5.67
CA ASP A 81 13.79 0.12 -4.75
C ASP A 81 14.15 -0.28 -3.32
N PHE A 82 13.90 0.60 -2.37
CA PHE A 82 14.10 0.30 -0.96
C PHE A 82 12.83 -0.31 -0.36
N ILE A 83 12.99 -1.42 0.35
CA ILE A 83 11.90 -2.12 0.99
C ILE A 83 12.22 -2.48 2.43
N ARG A 84 11.16 -2.73 3.20
CA ARG A 84 11.21 -3.35 4.52
C ARG A 84 10.22 -4.50 4.56
N ILE A 85 10.70 -5.70 4.88
CA ILE A 85 9.89 -6.90 5.04
C ILE A 85 9.88 -7.28 6.51
N THR A 86 8.68 -7.53 7.02
CA THR A 86 8.44 -8.05 8.37
C THR A 86 7.53 -9.26 8.28
N VAL A 87 7.95 -10.39 8.82
CA VAL A 87 7.16 -11.63 8.82
C VAL A 87 7.27 -12.32 10.18
N LYS A 88 6.14 -12.77 10.72
CA LYS A 88 6.12 -13.59 11.94
C LYS A 88 6.32 -15.05 11.54
N ALA A 89 7.09 -15.78 12.33
CA ALA A 89 7.47 -17.15 12.06
C ALA A 89 7.45 -17.97 13.36
N ALA A 90 7.11 -19.25 13.25
CA ALA A 90 7.09 -20.19 14.35
C ALA A 90 7.58 -21.56 13.86
N TYR A 91 8.33 -22.28 14.68
CA TYR A 91 8.70 -23.66 14.35
C TYR A 91 7.61 -24.61 14.85
N ASP A 92 7.09 -25.44 13.94
CA ASP A 92 6.15 -26.52 14.26
C ASP A 92 6.94 -27.83 14.32
N GLU A 93 7.23 -28.30 15.54
CA GLU A 93 7.96 -29.55 15.79
C GLU A 93 7.20 -30.77 15.24
N GLY A 94 5.87 -30.74 15.25
CA GLY A 94 5.04 -31.84 14.77
C GLY A 94 5.11 -32.04 13.25
N LYS A 95 5.35 -30.94 12.51
CA LYS A 95 5.51 -30.96 11.05
C LYS A 95 6.96 -30.89 10.58
N GLY A 96 7.88 -30.50 11.46
CA GLY A 96 9.29 -30.28 11.10
C GLY A 96 9.47 -29.13 10.10
N GLU A 97 8.67 -28.07 10.24
CA GLU A 97 8.70 -26.91 9.34
C GLU A 97 8.55 -25.58 10.08
N ILE A 98 9.05 -24.52 9.47
CA ILE A 98 8.79 -23.15 9.93
C ILE A 98 7.53 -22.63 9.25
N VAL A 99 6.52 -22.32 10.05
CA VAL A 99 5.28 -21.70 9.61
C VAL A 99 5.47 -20.19 9.60
N PHE A 100 5.26 -19.56 8.45
CA PHE A 100 5.31 -18.12 8.26
C PHE A 100 3.90 -17.55 8.17
N ASP A 101 3.66 -16.44 8.87
CA ASP A 101 2.47 -15.61 8.64
C ASP A 101 2.63 -14.81 7.34
N GLU A 102 1.56 -14.11 6.95
CA GLU A 102 1.56 -13.21 5.81
C GLU A 102 2.65 -12.12 5.97
N PRO A 103 3.60 -11.97 5.03
CA PRO A 103 4.63 -10.95 5.14
C PRO A 103 4.07 -9.54 4.93
N ASN A 104 4.40 -8.63 5.83
CA ASN A 104 4.21 -7.20 5.62
C ASN A 104 5.38 -6.65 4.80
N ILE A 105 5.08 -6.05 3.64
CA ILE A 105 6.06 -5.48 2.71
C ILE A 105 5.79 -3.99 2.59
N GLU A 106 6.76 -3.19 3.00
CA GLU A 106 6.70 -1.74 2.89
C GLU A 106 7.68 -1.26 1.82
N ARG A 107 7.20 -0.52 0.83
CA ARG A 107 8.05 0.18 -0.16
C ARG A 107 8.37 1.57 0.36
N LEU A 108 9.65 1.90 0.40
CA LEU A 108 10.12 3.24 0.77
C LEU A 108 10.44 4.03 -0.50
N VAL A 109 9.96 5.26 -0.55
CA VAL A 109 10.19 6.20 -1.65
C VAL A 109 10.90 7.41 -1.07
N PHE A 110 11.90 7.94 -1.78
CA PHE A 110 12.60 9.13 -1.34
C PHE A 110 11.70 10.37 -1.43
N GLU A 111 11.82 11.26 -0.45
CA GLU A 111 11.04 12.49 -0.40
C GLU A 111 11.23 13.35 -1.66
N SER A 112 12.43 13.37 -2.24
CA SER A 112 12.72 14.09 -3.49
C SER A 112 11.88 13.60 -4.66
N ASP A 113 11.70 12.27 -4.78
CA ASP A 113 10.94 11.66 -5.86
C ASP A 113 9.44 11.92 -5.69
N VAL A 114 8.97 11.82 -4.44
CA VAL A 114 7.60 12.19 -4.07
C VAL A 114 7.36 13.65 -4.43
N LYS A 115 8.19 14.57 -3.92
CA LYS A 115 8.03 16.01 -4.11
C LYS A 115 7.93 16.38 -5.59
N ARG A 116 8.82 15.87 -6.43
CA ARG A 116 8.81 16.14 -7.88
C ARG A 116 7.51 15.71 -8.56
N VAL A 117 7.00 14.53 -8.22
CA VAL A 117 5.75 13.99 -8.80
C VAL A 117 4.55 14.82 -8.35
N TYR A 118 4.47 15.12 -7.06
CA TYR A 118 3.37 15.91 -6.50
C TYR A 118 3.40 17.36 -6.99
N GLU A 119 4.55 18.01 -7.06
CA GLU A 119 4.66 19.38 -7.61
C GLU A 119 4.20 19.46 -9.06
N SER A 120 4.58 18.49 -9.88
CA SER A 120 4.14 18.42 -11.29
C SER A 120 2.63 18.20 -11.37
N LYS A 121 2.07 17.34 -10.52
CA LYS A 121 0.63 17.05 -10.49
C LYS A 121 -0.18 18.24 -9.99
N ILE A 122 0.33 18.96 -8.99
CA ILE A 122 -0.30 20.17 -8.45
C ILE A 122 -0.40 21.22 -9.57
N LYS A 123 0.69 21.49 -10.29
CA LYS A 123 0.67 22.44 -11.42
C LYS A 123 -0.35 22.05 -12.50
N GLU A 124 -0.40 20.77 -12.87
CA GLU A 124 -1.38 20.27 -13.84
C GLU A 124 -2.82 20.49 -13.36
N LEU A 125 -3.08 20.27 -12.07
CA LEU A 125 -4.40 20.47 -11.46
C LEU A 125 -4.77 21.95 -11.37
N GLU A 126 -3.82 22.82 -11.04
CA GLU A 126 -4.00 24.27 -11.01
C GLU A 126 -4.36 24.82 -12.40
N GLU A 127 -3.66 24.37 -13.45
CA GLU A 127 -3.99 24.76 -14.83
C GLU A 127 -5.37 24.27 -15.26
N LYS A 128 -5.74 23.03 -14.89
CA LYS A 128 -7.08 22.49 -15.17
C LYS A 128 -8.16 23.28 -14.44
N LEU A 129 -7.93 23.60 -13.17
CA LEU A 129 -8.86 24.39 -12.38
C LEU A 129 -9.09 25.77 -13.01
N ARG A 130 -8.02 26.44 -13.41
CA ARG A 130 -8.09 27.74 -14.08
C ARG A 130 -8.92 27.68 -15.37
N LYS A 131 -8.69 26.68 -16.23
CA LYS A 131 -9.49 26.51 -17.46
C LYS A 131 -10.97 26.29 -17.18
N LEU A 132 -11.28 25.48 -16.17
CA LEU A 132 -12.66 25.23 -15.75
C LEU A 132 -13.33 26.51 -15.20
N GLU A 133 -12.59 27.34 -14.48
CA GLU A 133 -13.09 28.64 -14.00
C GLU A 133 -13.37 29.61 -15.16
N GLU A 134 -12.46 29.68 -16.14
CA GLU A 134 -12.65 30.49 -17.35
C GLU A 134 -13.87 30.02 -18.17
N GLU A 135 -14.04 28.71 -18.34
CA GLU A 135 -15.22 28.13 -18.98
C GLU A 135 -16.51 28.42 -18.21
N ARG A 136 -16.51 28.23 -16.89
CA ARG A 136 -17.64 28.56 -16.02
C ARG A 136 -18.05 30.01 -16.18
N ASP A 137 -17.10 30.94 -16.18
CA ASP A 137 -17.38 32.36 -16.31
C ASP A 137 -17.92 32.73 -17.69
N SER A 138 -17.40 32.08 -18.74
CA SER A 138 -17.94 32.19 -20.10
C SER A 138 -19.39 31.73 -20.18
N TYR A 139 -19.71 30.56 -19.62
CA TYR A 139 -21.09 30.05 -19.58
C TYR A 139 -22.01 30.95 -18.75
N ARG A 140 -21.52 31.50 -17.64
CA ARG A 140 -22.27 32.45 -16.81
C ARG A 140 -22.66 33.70 -17.60
N ARG A 141 -21.72 34.30 -18.32
CA ARG A 141 -21.99 35.47 -19.19
C ARG A 141 -22.98 35.14 -20.31
N LYS A 142 -22.82 33.99 -20.97
CA LYS A 142 -23.76 33.53 -22.02
C LYS A 142 -25.18 33.34 -21.47
N LEU A 143 -25.31 32.76 -20.27
CA LEU A 143 -26.60 32.56 -19.61
C LEU A 143 -27.27 33.90 -19.28
N GLU A 144 -26.50 34.88 -18.81
CA GLU A 144 -27.01 36.21 -18.48
C GLU A 144 -27.49 36.95 -19.75
N ALA A 145 -26.71 36.93 -20.82
CA ALA A 145 -27.12 37.50 -22.11
C ALA A 145 -28.39 36.83 -22.66
N LEU A 146 -28.51 35.50 -22.53
CA LEU A 146 -29.71 34.77 -22.95
C LEU A 146 -30.94 35.16 -22.10
N ARG A 147 -30.77 35.32 -20.79
CA ARG A 147 -31.85 35.77 -19.89
C ARG A 147 -32.38 37.14 -20.30
N GLU A 148 -31.50 38.10 -20.60
CA GLU A 148 -31.92 39.43 -21.06
C GLU A 148 -32.67 39.36 -22.40
N ARG A 149 -32.17 38.58 -23.36
CA ARG A 149 -32.88 38.36 -24.64
C ARG A 149 -34.27 37.75 -24.46
N VAL A 150 -34.42 36.80 -23.54
CA VAL A 150 -35.73 36.20 -23.22
C VAL A 150 -36.66 37.22 -22.58
N LYS A 151 -36.16 38.07 -21.66
CA LYS A 151 -36.96 39.17 -21.07
C LYS A 151 -37.43 40.16 -22.13
N GLU A 152 -36.55 40.57 -23.03
CA GLU A 152 -36.91 41.48 -24.14
C GLU A 152 -37.95 40.87 -25.07
N ALA A 153 -37.76 39.60 -25.47
CA ALA A 153 -38.74 38.90 -26.30
C ALA A 153 -40.10 38.81 -25.61
N ARG A 154 -40.12 38.52 -24.31
CA ARG A 154 -41.34 38.49 -23.51
C ARG A 154 -42.04 39.86 -23.47
N ARG A 155 -41.31 40.94 -23.23
CA ARG A 155 -41.89 42.31 -23.25
C ARG A 155 -42.53 42.64 -24.60
N LYS A 156 -41.85 42.32 -25.71
CA LYS A 156 -42.39 42.53 -27.06
C LYS A 156 -43.67 41.74 -27.31
N ILE A 157 -43.75 40.51 -26.81
CA ILE A 157 -44.96 39.69 -26.92
C ILE A 157 -46.10 40.31 -26.08
N GLU A 158 -45.81 40.73 -24.85
CA GLU A 158 -46.80 41.39 -23.98
C GLU A 158 -47.32 42.70 -24.61
N GLU A 159 -46.45 43.51 -25.22
CA GLU A 159 -46.84 44.70 -25.98
C GLU A 159 -47.80 44.36 -27.12
N ILE A 160 -47.48 43.37 -27.96
CA ILE A 160 -48.34 42.94 -29.09
C ILE A 160 -49.71 42.45 -28.63
N LEU A 161 -49.77 41.71 -27.52
CA LEU A 161 -51.03 41.14 -26.99
C LEU A 161 -51.89 42.15 -26.21
N SER A 162 -51.34 43.32 -25.89
CA SER A 162 -52.04 44.41 -25.19
C SER A 162 -52.69 45.45 -26.12
N PHE A 163 -52.57 45.26 -27.44
CA PHE A 163 -53.38 45.91 -28.49
C PHE A 163 -54.53 45.00 -28.92
#